data_AF-D4ZFN7-F1
#
_entry.id   AF-D4ZFN7-F1
#
_cell.length_a   1.000
_cell.length_b   1.000
_cell.length_c   1.000
_cell.angle_alpha   90.00
_cell.angle_beta   90.00
_cell.angle_gamma   90.00
#
_symmetry.space_group_name_H-M   'P 1'
#
loop_
_entity.id
_entity.type
_entity.pdbx_description
1 polymer ?
#
loop_
_entity_poly.entity_id
_entity_poly.type
_entity_poly.pdbx_seq_one_letter_code
_entity_poly.pdbx_strand_id
1 'polypeptide(L)' 'MKKRFVAGAKCPKCKAMDSIVLFKEQGVETIECVECDYREQQTDEKVAKKASGDIIGVFKP' A
#
# COMPACT_ATOMS: atom_id res chain seq x y z
N MET A 1 -4.99 14.62 -14.43
CA MET A 1 -4.60 13.82 -13.24
C MET A 1 -3.11 13.48 -13.29
N LYS A 2 -2.36 13.66 -12.20
CA LYS A 2 -0.95 13.20 -12.13
C LYS A 2 -0.92 11.81 -11.48
N LYS A 3 -0.58 10.79 -12.26
CA LYS A 3 -0.25 9.45 -11.76
C LYS A 3 1.25 9.43 -11.43
N ARG A 4 1.62 8.94 -10.25
CA ARG A 4 3.01 8.84 -9.78
C ARG A 4 3.42 7.39 -9.84
N PHE A 5 4.57 7.12 -10.42
CA PHE A 5 5.15 5.78 -10.39
C PHE A 5 5.94 5.58 -9.10
N VAL A 6 5.80 4.41 -8.47
CA VAL A 6 6.48 4.11 -7.22
C VAL A 6 7.67 3.21 -7.50
N ALA A 7 8.85 3.82 -7.59
CA ALA A 7 10.11 3.11 -7.77
C ALA A 7 10.46 2.29 -6.51
N GLY A 8 10.91 1.05 -6.70
CA GLY A 8 11.21 0.10 -5.63
C GLY A 8 9.98 -0.60 -5.03
N ALA A 9 8.77 -0.28 -5.50
CA ALA A 9 7.57 -0.99 -5.05
C ALA A 9 7.42 -2.32 -5.80
N LYS A 10 7.26 -3.38 -5.01
CA LYS A 10 6.98 -4.72 -5.51
C LYS A 10 5.49 -5.02 -5.34
N CYS A 11 4.83 -5.41 -6.43
CA CYS A 11 3.42 -5.78 -6.37
C CYS A 11 3.22 -6.99 -5.45
N PRO A 12 2.31 -6.94 -4.46
CA PRO A 12 2.06 -8.07 -3.57
C PRO A 12 1.39 -9.26 -4.28
N LYS A 13 0.66 -9.00 -5.38
CA LYS A 13 -0.09 -10.02 -6.15
C LYS A 13 0.83 -10.78 -7.12
N CYS A 14 1.51 -10.07 -8.02
CA CYS A 14 2.34 -10.69 -9.07
C CYS A 14 3.84 -10.62 -8.80
N LYS A 15 4.29 -9.95 -7.73
CA LYS A 15 5.71 -9.77 -7.40
C LYS A 15 6.52 -8.98 -8.44
N ALA A 16 5.88 -8.31 -9.39
CA ALA A 16 6.55 -7.42 -10.33
C ALA A 16 7.14 -6.20 -9.59
N MET A 17 8.35 -5.80 -9.97
CA MET A 17 9.06 -4.65 -9.42
C MET A 17 8.83 -3.45 -10.33
N ASP A 18 8.70 -2.26 -9.76
CA ASP A 18 8.49 -1.04 -10.55
C ASP A 18 7.26 -1.21 -11.44
N SER A 19 6.14 -1.64 -10.84
CA SER A 19 4.90 -1.85 -11.58
C SER A 19 3.71 -1.22 -10.89
N ILE A 20 3.94 -0.47 -9.81
CA ILE A 20 2.91 0.17 -9.01
C ILE A 20 2.82 1.65 -9.33
N VAL A 21 1.60 2.10 -9.58
CA VAL A 21 1.23 3.47 -9.90
C VAL A 21 0.31 3.99 -8.81
N LEU A 22 0.68 5.09 -8.18
CA LEU A 22 -0.09 5.78 -7.16
C LEU A 22 -0.75 7.03 -7.75
N PHE A 23 -2.06 7.18 -7.57
CA PHE A 23 -2.82 8.33 -8.03
C PHE A 23 -3.95 8.67 -7.06
N LYS A 24 -4.43 9.91 -7.12
CA LYS A 24 -5.60 10.33 -6.33
C LYS A 24 -6.85 10.23 -7.18
N GLU A 25 -7.80 9.40 -6.75
CA GLU A 25 -9.12 9.29 -7.35
C GLU A 25 -10.16 9.74 -6.33
N GLN A 26 -10.94 10.78 -6.66
CA GLN A 26 -11.97 11.35 -5.79
C GLN A 26 -11.46 11.74 -4.38
N GLY A 27 -10.20 12.16 -4.28
CA GLY A 27 -9.56 12.54 -3.01
C GLY A 27 -8.92 11.37 -2.26
N VAL A 28 -9.11 10.13 -2.73
CA VAL A 28 -8.55 8.92 -2.12
C VAL A 28 -7.28 8.50 -2.86
N GLU A 29 -6.21 8.23 -2.11
CA GLU A 29 -4.98 7.68 -2.69
C GLU A 29 -5.22 6.23 -3.11
N THR A 30 -5.01 5.95 -4.38
CA THR A 30 -5.20 4.64 -4.99
C THR A 30 -3.89 4.18 -5.60
N ILE A 31 -3.51 2.94 -5.30
CA ILE A 31 -2.41 2.26 -5.97
C ILE A 31 -2.96 1.25 -6.98
N GLU A 32 -2.28 1.11 -8.11
CA GLU A 32 -2.64 0.20 -9.19
C GLU A 32 -1.40 -0.44 -9.80
N CYS A 33 -1.45 -1.74 -10.08
CA CYS A 33 -0.38 -2.48 -10.72
C CYS A 33 -0.65 -2.64 -12.20
N VAL A 34 0.28 -2.17 -13.04
CA VAL A 34 0.16 -2.22 -14.51
C VAL A 34 0.40 -3.61 -15.10
N GLU A 35 0.93 -4.56 -14.33
CA GLU A 35 1.27 -5.91 -14.79
C GLU A 35 0.15 -6.95 -14.56
N CYS A 36 -0.69 -6.74 -13.53
CA CYS A 36 -1.71 -7.73 -13.14
C CYS A 36 -3.05 -7.12 -12.71
N ASP A 37 -3.23 -5.83 -13.01
CA ASP A 37 -4.41 -5.02 -12.70
C ASP A 37 -4.78 -5.03 -11.20
N TYR A 38 -3.78 -5.21 -10.32
CA TYR A 38 -4.01 -5.13 -8.88
C TYR A 38 -4.28 -3.68 -8.47
N ARG A 39 -5.44 -3.39 -7.89
CA ARG A 39 -5.80 -2.04 -7.45
C ARG A 39 -6.20 -2.02 -5.97
N GLU A 40 -5.67 -1.06 -5.21
CA GLU A 40 -5.99 -0.89 -3.81
C GLU A 40 -6.17 0.59 -3.47
N GLN A 41 -7.32 0.92 -2.88
CA GLN A 41 -7.60 2.25 -2.36
C GLN A 41 -7.14 2.31 -0.90
N GLN A 42 -6.20 3.21 -0.61
CA GLN A 42 -5.82 3.62 0.74
C GLN A 42 -6.87 4.62 1.22
N THR A 43 -8.02 4.10 1.68
CA THR A 43 -8.92 4.88 2.52
C THR A 43 -8.38 4.86 3.95
N ASP A 44 -8.55 5.96 4.68
CA ASP A 44 -8.08 6.14 6.08
C ASP A 44 -8.49 4.97 6.99
N GLU A 45 -9.66 4.37 6.72
CA GLU A 45 -10.20 3.20 7.42
C GLU A 45 -9.33 1.93 7.29
N LYS A 46 -8.52 1.78 6.24
CA LYS A 46 -7.67 0.58 6.04
C LYS A 46 -6.31 0.68 6.74
N VAL A 47 -5.87 1.87 7.12
CA VAL A 47 -4.62 2.05 7.89
C VAL A 47 -4.77 1.54 9.33
N ALA A 48 -6.01 1.50 9.86
CA ALA A 48 -6.30 0.96 11.18
C ALA A 48 -6.06 -0.56 11.31
N LYS A 49 -5.96 -1.34 10.21
CA LYS A 49 -5.84 -2.81 10.27
C LYS A 49 -4.42 -3.38 10.16
N LYS A 50 -3.37 -2.55 9.99
CA LYS A 50 -1.98 -3.04 9.85
C LYS A 50 -0.96 -2.46 10.84
N ALA A 51 -1.43 -1.74 11.88
CA ALA A 51 -0.58 -1.25 12.96
C ALA A 51 -0.73 -2.06 14.26
N SER A 52 -1.22 -3.29 14.20
CA SER A 52 -1.17 -4.24 15.32
C SER A 52 0.18 -4.97 15.30
N GLY A 53 1.26 -4.21 15.45
CA GLY A 53 2.58 -4.79 15.75
C GLY A 53 2.61 -5.17 17.22
N ASP A 54 2.65 -6.47 17.47
CA ASP A 54 2.76 -7.17 18.75
C ASP A 54 3.51 -6.41 19.86
N ILE A 55 2.80 -6.18 20.98
CA ILE A 55 3.37 -5.78 22.25
C ILE A 55 3.92 -7.05 22.91
N ILE A 56 5.22 -7.31 22.80
CA ILE A 56 5.94 -8.35 23.55
C ILE A 56 7.23 -7.69 24.05
N GLY A 57 7.52 -7.55 25.33
CA GLY A 57 6.82 -8.01 26.50
C GLY A 57 7.34 -7.28 27.75
N VAL A 58 6.62 -7.51 28.84
CA VAL A 58 6.95 -7.12 30.20
C VAL A 58 8.38 -7.54 30.57
N PHE A 59 9.19 -6.59 31.04
CA PHE A 59 10.31 -6.91 31.92
C PHE A 59 10.44 -5.84 33.02
N LYS A 60 9.90 -6.18 34.21
CA LYS A 60 10.31 -5.69 35.54
C LYS A 60 11.38 -6.67 36.05
N PRO A 61 12.37 -6.28 36.88
CA PRO A 61 12.26 -5.46 38.10
C PRO A 61 12.65 -3.99 37.98
#